data_AF-A0A9Q0I2W3-F1
#
_entry.id   AF-A0A9Q0I2W3-F1
#
_cell.length_a   1.000
_cell.length_b   1.000
_cell.length_c   1.000
_cell.angle_alpha   90.00
_cell.angle_beta   90.00
_cell.angle_gamma   90.00
#
_symmetry.space_group_name_H-M   'P 1'
#
loop_
_entity.id
_entity.type
_entity.pdbx_description
1 polymer ?
#
loop_
_entity_poly.entity_id
_entity_poly.type
_entity_poly.pdbx_seq_one_letter_code
_entity_poly.pdbx_strand_id
1 'polypeptide(L)'
;MEKKFSFFPGRINVVFRKGPRGYLYQDPTDEAKLLKDNPSLQDKSAPLREDRVKENALTVVRQRGGDVTEPAEVLGEYTLQFGKYKGKSFRWLLQNDVGYTTYLIKHREKEEAAGVSTTEGHYKASL
;
A
#
# COMPACT_ATOMS: atom_id res chain seq x y z
N MET A 1 7.25 31.12 -19.51
CA MET A 1 7.17 30.01 -18.54
C MET A 1 6.03 30.33 -17.58
N GLU A 2 4.89 29.66 -17.70
CA GLU A 2 3.81 29.79 -16.72
C GLU A 2 4.23 29.11 -15.41
N LYS A 3 4.27 29.88 -14.32
CA LYS A 3 4.37 29.30 -12.97
C LYS A 3 3.06 28.55 -12.70
N LYS A 4 3.08 27.22 -12.76
CA LYS A 4 2.00 26.40 -12.23
C LYS A 4 1.88 26.67 -10.74
N PHE A 5 0.87 27.44 -10.36
CA PHE A 5 0.53 27.66 -8.96
C PHE A 5 0.00 26.33 -8.42
N SER A 6 0.78 25.64 -7.57
CA SER A 6 0.32 24.41 -6.94
C SER A 6 -0.64 24.79 -5.81
N PHE A 7 -1.93 24.62 -6.05
CA PHE A 7 -2.98 24.86 -5.05
C PHE A 7 -2.85 23.89 -3.85
N PHE A 8 -2.17 22.76 -4.04
CA PHE A 8 -1.91 21.75 -3.02
C PHE A 8 -0.40 21.66 -2.73
N PRO A 9 0.11 22.33 -1.68
CA PRO A 9 1.53 22.28 -1.34
C PRO A 9 1.96 20.90 -0.83
N GLY A 10 1.01 20.07 -0.40
CA GLY A 10 1.22 18.73 0.13
C GLY A 10 1.12 17.58 -0.86
N ARG A 11 1.03 17.87 -2.16
CA ARG A 11 0.97 16.83 -3.20
C ARG A 11 2.28 16.06 -3.24
N ILE A 12 2.18 14.73 -3.24
CA ILE A 12 3.35 13.84 -3.22
C ILE A 12 3.34 12.81 -4.35
N ASN A 13 4.51 12.59 -4.92
CA ASN A 13 4.75 11.57 -5.93
C ASN A 13 5.44 10.35 -5.32
N VAL A 14 5.16 9.17 -5.87
CA VAL A 14 5.90 7.95 -5.54
C VAL A 14 7.26 8.03 -6.22
N VAL A 15 8.34 7.87 -5.45
CA VAL A 15 9.70 7.76 -6.01
C VAL A 15 10.10 6.29 -6.06
N PHE A 16 10.08 5.72 -7.26
CA PHE A 16 10.51 4.33 -7.45
C PHE A 16 12.03 4.22 -7.42
N ARG A 17 12.53 3.21 -6.69
CA ARG A 17 13.96 2.88 -6.70
C ARG A 17 14.32 2.21 -8.01
N LYS A 18 15.39 2.70 -8.66
CA LYS A 18 15.88 2.21 -9.94
C LYS A 18 17.37 1.92 -9.85
N GLY A 19 17.82 0.87 -10.53
CA GLY A 19 19.24 0.56 -10.66
C GLY A 19 19.96 1.41 -11.71
N PRO A 20 21.28 1.22 -11.89
CA PRO A 20 22.09 2.01 -12.82
C PRO A 20 21.59 2.00 -14.27
N ARG A 21 20.87 0.96 -14.66
CA ARG A 21 20.29 0.79 -16.01
C ARG A 21 18.83 1.27 -16.11
N GLY A 22 18.28 1.89 -15.06
CA GLY A 22 16.92 2.42 -15.03
C GLY A 22 15.82 1.41 -14.70
N TYR A 23 16.14 0.11 -14.58
CA TYR A 23 15.18 -0.91 -14.15
C TYR A 23 14.78 -0.73 -12.68
N LEU A 24 13.53 -1.07 -12.36
CA LEU A 24 13.02 -1.03 -10.99
C LEU A 24 13.77 -2.00 -10.09
N TYR A 25 14.23 -1.51 -8.93
CA TYR A 25 14.73 -2.38 -7.87
C TYR A 25 13.57 -3.07 -7.17
N GLN A 26 13.54 -4.40 -7.24
CA GLN A 26 12.48 -5.21 -6.64
C GLN A 26 12.81 -5.65 -5.21
N ASP A 27 14.09 -5.68 -4.82
CA ASP A 27 14.49 -6.06 -3.47
C ASP A 27 13.97 -5.08 -2.43
N PRO A 28 13.51 -5.53 -1.24
CA PRO A 28 13.04 -4.65 -0.18
C PRO A 28 14.13 -3.67 0.30
N THR A 29 13.74 -2.47 0.74
CA THR A 29 14.59 -1.57 1.54
C THR A 29 14.94 -2.21 2.88
N ASP A 30 15.93 -1.67 3.58
CA ASP A 30 16.26 -2.17 4.92
C ASP A 30 15.10 -1.96 5.92
N GLU A 31 14.33 -0.87 5.81
CA GLU A 31 13.09 -0.70 6.59
C GLU A 31 12.08 -1.83 6.31
N ALA A 32 11.92 -2.22 5.05
CA ALA A 32 11.00 -3.30 4.69
C ALA A 32 11.54 -4.68 5.09
N LYS A 33 12.85 -4.91 4.97
CA LYS A 33 13.50 -6.14 5.45
C LYS A 33 13.29 -6.32 6.95
N LEU A 34 13.42 -5.26 7.76
CA LEU A 34 13.18 -5.33 9.20
C LEU A 34 11.78 -5.89 9.53
N LEU A 35 10.74 -5.44 8.83
CA LEU A 35 9.38 -5.95 9.03
C LEU A 35 9.18 -7.36 8.46
N LYS A 36 9.79 -7.63 7.31
CA LYS A 36 9.76 -8.94 6.65
C LYS A 36 10.39 -10.02 7.53
N ASP A 37 11.55 -9.73 8.11
CA ASP A 37 12.41 -10.71 8.79
C ASP A 37 12.05 -10.83 10.28
N ASN A 38 11.28 -9.89 10.84
CA ASN A 38 10.83 -9.91 12.24
C ASN A 38 9.29 -9.94 12.37
N PRO A 39 8.65 -11.12 12.34
CA PRO A 39 7.19 -11.26 12.45
C PRO A 39 6.56 -10.72 13.75
N SER A 40 7.35 -10.45 14.78
CA SER A 40 6.89 -9.80 16.02
C SER A 40 6.56 -8.32 15.82
N LEU A 41 7.13 -7.67 14.81
CA LEU A 41 6.88 -6.26 14.46
C LEU A 41 5.69 -6.10 13.51
N GLN A 42 5.14 -7.19 12.99
CA GLN A 42 4.01 -7.15 12.06
C GLN A 42 2.70 -6.93 12.80
N ASP A 43 1.84 -6.08 12.23
CA ASP A 43 0.50 -5.86 12.75
C ASP A 43 -0.37 -7.13 12.56
N LYS A 44 -0.86 -7.68 13.68
CA LYS A 44 -1.71 -8.88 13.75
C LYS A 44 -3.16 -8.57 14.15
N SER A 45 -3.53 -7.29 14.22
CA SER A 45 -4.90 -6.87 14.51
C SER A 45 -5.87 -7.41 13.45
N ALA A 46 -7.18 -7.33 13.71
CA ALA A 46 -8.19 -7.62 12.69
C ALA A 46 -8.13 -6.55 11.56
N PRO A 47 -8.41 -6.90 10.29
CA PRO A 47 -8.58 -5.92 9.22
C PRO A 47 -9.63 -4.86 9.57
N LEU A 48 -9.36 -3.60 9.25
CA LEU A 48 -10.36 -2.54 9.31
C LEU A 48 -11.33 -2.66 8.14
N ARG A 49 -12.54 -2.15 8.35
CA ARG A 49 -13.53 -1.97 7.29
C ARG A 49 -13.03 -0.92 6.27
N GLU A 50 -13.45 -1.08 5.02
CA GLU A 50 -13.02 -0.21 3.92
C GLU A 50 -13.34 1.27 4.17
N ASP A 51 -14.52 1.58 4.71
CA ASP A 51 -14.95 2.93 5.07
C ASP A 51 -13.97 3.62 6.03
N ARG A 52 -13.48 2.90 7.05
CA ARG A 52 -12.47 3.39 8.00
C ARG A 52 -11.10 3.56 7.36
N VAL A 53 -10.69 2.65 6.48
CA VAL A 53 -9.42 2.79 5.74
C VAL A 53 -9.46 4.06 4.87
N LYS A 54 -10.59 4.29 4.19
CA LYS A 54 -10.81 5.48 3.36
C LYS A 54 -10.80 6.77 4.19
N GLU A 55 -11.48 6.80 5.33
CA GLU A 55 -11.51 7.95 6.24
C GLU A 55 -10.12 8.30 6.76
N ASN A 56 -9.33 7.28 7.14
CA ASN A 56 -7.95 7.46 7.58
C ASN A 56 -7.08 8.04 6.45
N ALA A 57 -7.18 7.50 5.24
CA ALA A 57 -6.44 7.99 4.07
C ALA A 57 -6.78 9.45 3.76
N LEU A 58 -8.07 9.81 3.74
CA LEU A 58 -8.52 11.18 3.53
C LEU A 58 -7.97 12.13 4.61
N THR A 59 -7.92 11.68 5.85
CA THR A 59 -7.37 12.46 6.96
C THR A 59 -5.88 12.74 6.75
N VAL A 60 -5.09 11.72 6.37
CA VAL A 60 -3.65 11.87 6.07
C VAL A 60 -3.42 12.83 4.91
N VAL A 61 -4.18 12.70 3.81
CA VAL A 61 -4.07 13.60 2.65
C VAL A 61 -4.38 15.04 3.04
N ARG A 62 -5.45 15.28 3.82
CA ARG A 62 -5.79 16.63 4.31
C ARG A 62 -4.72 17.20 5.22
N GLN A 63 -4.23 16.43 6.18
CA GLN A 63 -3.23 16.88 7.16
C GLN A 63 -1.93 17.34 6.50
N ARG A 64 -1.51 16.67 5.42
CA ARG A 64 -0.33 17.12 4.65
C ARG A 64 -0.59 18.27 3.69
N GLY A 65 -1.85 18.69 3.47
CA GLY A 65 -2.23 19.70 2.48
C GLY A 65 -2.29 19.18 1.03
N GLY A 66 -2.59 17.88 0.86
CA GLY A 66 -2.77 17.24 -0.43
C GLY A 66 -4.19 17.37 -0.98
N ASP A 67 -4.38 16.89 -2.21
CA ASP A 67 -5.65 16.94 -2.92
C ASP A 67 -6.48 15.66 -2.69
N VAL A 68 -7.56 15.77 -1.91
CA VAL A 68 -8.47 14.63 -1.67
C VAL A 68 -9.38 14.30 -2.85
N THR A 69 -9.47 15.19 -3.85
CA THR A 69 -10.25 14.94 -5.06
C THR A 69 -9.46 14.13 -6.08
N GLU A 70 -8.13 14.06 -5.93
CA GLU A 70 -7.23 13.23 -6.74
C GLU A 70 -7.19 11.78 -6.19
N PRO A 71 -7.75 10.79 -6.92
CA PRO A 71 -7.82 9.41 -6.43
C PRO A 71 -6.45 8.82 -6.11
N ALA A 72 -5.40 9.13 -6.87
CA ALA A 72 -4.06 8.60 -6.63
C ALA A 72 -3.46 9.09 -5.29
N GLU A 73 -3.82 10.29 -4.83
CA GLU A 73 -3.39 10.80 -3.53
C GLU A 73 -4.03 10.01 -2.39
N VAL A 74 -5.32 9.75 -2.50
CA VAL A 74 -6.12 9.04 -1.48
C VAL A 74 -5.78 7.54 -1.47
N LEU A 75 -5.81 6.88 -2.62
CA LEU A 75 -5.51 5.45 -2.74
C LEU A 75 -4.06 5.13 -2.36
N GLY A 76 -3.13 6.06 -2.60
CA GLY A 76 -1.76 5.92 -2.11
C GLY A 76 -1.67 5.84 -0.59
N GLU A 77 -2.59 6.49 0.14
CA GLU A 77 -2.64 6.46 1.60
C GLU A 77 -3.55 5.37 2.18
N TYR A 78 -4.16 4.54 1.35
CA TYR A 78 -4.85 3.36 1.86
C TYR A 78 -3.85 2.46 2.57
N THR A 79 -4.13 2.19 3.84
CA THR A 79 -3.32 1.29 4.66
C THR A 79 -3.61 -0.16 4.27
N LEU A 80 -2.56 -0.93 4.04
CA LEU A 80 -2.63 -2.38 3.84
C LEU A 80 -3.30 -3.03 5.06
N GLN A 81 -4.33 -3.84 4.79
CA GLN A 81 -5.11 -4.54 5.82
C GLN A 81 -4.70 -6.01 6.00
N PHE A 82 -3.70 -6.47 5.26
CA PHE A 82 -3.25 -7.85 5.21
C PHE A 82 -1.74 -7.95 4.99
N GLY A 83 -1.21 -9.17 5.17
CA GLY A 83 0.17 -9.51 4.87
C GLY A 83 1.20 -8.90 5.83
N LYS A 84 2.48 -9.14 5.53
CA LYS A 84 3.62 -8.74 6.38
C LYS A 84 3.81 -7.23 6.54
N TYR A 85 3.22 -6.43 5.67
CA TYR A 85 3.30 -4.96 5.71
C TYR A 85 1.97 -4.32 6.12
N LYS A 86 1.06 -5.09 6.76
CA LYS A 86 -0.16 -4.54 7.35
C LYS A 86 0.19 -3.33 8.23
N GLY A 87 -0.59 -2.25 8.11
CA GLY A 87 -0.35 -0.99 8.81
C GLY A 87 0.49 0.03 8.01
N LYS A 88 1.12 -0.36 6.90
CA LYS A 88 1.78 0.57 5.96
C LYS A 88 0.85 0.96 4.81
N SER A 89 1.03 2.15 4.23
CA SER A 89 0.24 2.58 3.07
C SER A 89 0.71 1.94 1.76
N PHE A 90 -0.16 1.89 0.75
CA PHE A 90 0.22 1.45 -0.60
C PHE A 90 1.38 2.29 -1.17
N ARG A 91 1.41 3.59 -0.88
CA ARG A 91 2.53 4.48 -1.24
C ARG A 91 3.82 4.07 -0.54
N TRP A 92 3.77 3.75 0.75
CA TRP A 92 4.94 3.23 1.46
C TRP A 92 5.44 1.94 0.79
N LEU A 93 4.52 1.04 0.44
CA LEU A 93 4.87 -0.23 -0.21
C LEU A 93 5.58 -0.04 -1.55
N LEU A 94 5.04 0.82 -2.43
CA LEU A 94 5.62 1.07 -3.76
C LEU A 94 7.06 1.61 -3.70
N GLN A 95 7.41 2.34 -2.64
CA GLN A 95 8.76 2.91 -2.45
C GLN A 95 9.70 1.90 -1.79
N ASN A 96 9.17 1.05 -0.91
CA ASN A 96 9.97 0.20 -0.04
C ASN A 96 10.14 -1.24 -0.56
N ASP A 97 9.13 -1.83 -1.20
CA ASP A 97 9.17 -3.20 -1.71
C ASP A 97 8.21 -3.38 -2.91
N VAL A 98 8.62 -2.85 -4.07
CA VAL A 98 7.86 -3.01 -5.32
C VAL A 98 7.82 -4.46 -5.82
N GLY A 99 8.78 -5.29 -5.39
CA GLY A 99 8.76 -6.73 -5.63
C GLY A 99 7.54 -7.37 -4.99
N TYR A 100 7.22 -6.99 -3.75
CA TYR A 100 6.00 -7.46 -3.08
C TYR A 100 4.72 -6.94 -3.76
N THR A 101 4.69 -5.70 -4.24
CA THR A 101 3.54 -5.22 -5.06
C THR A 101 3.35 -6.07 -6.31
N THR A 102 4.44 -6.40 -7.00
CA THR A 102 4.41 -7.25 -8.20
C THR A 102 3.89 -8.65 -7.86
N TYR A 103 4.29 -9.20 -6.72
CA TYR A 103 3.79 -10.47 -6.21
C TYR A 103 2.27 -10.41 -5.96
N LEU A 104 1.75 -9.37 -5.31
CA LEU A 104 0.32 -9.22 -5.02
C LEU A 104 -0.52 -9.16 -6.30
N ILE A 105 -0.09 -8.40 -7.30
CA ILE A 105 -0.78 -8.29 -8.60
C ILE A 105 -0.83 -9.65 -9.29
N LYS A 106 0.31 -10.34 -9.38
CA LYS A 106 0.39 -11.69 -9.99
C LYS A 106 -0.43 -12.72 -9.22
N HIS A 107 -0.52 -12.61 -7.90
CA HIS A 107 -1.32 -13.52 -7.09
C HIS A 107 -2.81 -13.32 -7.37
N ARG A 108 -3.27 -12.07 -7.39
CA ARG A 108 -4.65 -11.72 -7.73
C ARG A 108 -5.05 -12.26 -9.10
N GLU A 109 -4.22 -12.04 -10.12
CA GLU A 109 -4.47 -12.53 -11.49
C GLU A 109 -4.63 -14.06 -11.53
N LYS A 110 -3.84 -14.78 -10.72
CA LYS A 110 -3.96 -16.24 -10.59
C LYS A 110 -5.25 -16.66 -9.89
N GLU A 111 -5.65 -15.96 -8.81
CA GLU A 111 -6.92 -16.23 -8.11
C GLU A 111 -8.14 -15.97 -9.00
N GLU A 112 -8.12 -14.86 -9.75
CA GLU A 112 -9.15 -14.54 -10.74
C GLU A 112 -9.24 -15.59 -11.85
N ALA A 113 -8.09 -16.03 -12.38
CA ALA A 113 -8.04 -17.10 -13.38
C ALA A 113 -8.53 -18.46 -12.84
N ALA A 114 -8.33 -18.71 -11.54
CA ALA A 114 -8.80 -19.92 -10.87
C ALA A 114 -10.28 -19.85 -10.42
N GLY A 115 -10.94 -18.69 -10.55
CA GLY A 115 -12.31 -18.49 -10.08
C GLY A 115 -12.48 -18.53 -8.56
N VAL A 116 -11.39 -18.37 -7.80
CA VAL A 116 -11.41 -18.43 -6.33
C VAL A 116 -11.67 -17.03 -5.78
N SER A 117 -12.91 -16.72 -5.42
CA SER A 117 -13.27 -15.51 -4.66
C SER A 117 -13.15 -15.80 -3.16
N THR A 118 -12.12 -15.27 -2.49
CA THR A 118 -12.00 -15.35 -1.03
C THR A 118 -12.92 -14.33 -0.35
N THR A 119 -14.22 -14.54 -0.43
CA THR A 119 -15.24 -13.82 0.37
C THR A 119 -15.71 -14.59 1.59
N GLU A 120 -15.00 -15.64 2.01
CA GLU A 120 -15.35 -16.37 3.23
C GLU A 120 -14.28 -16.17 4.30
N GLY A 121 -14.61 -15.30 5.27
CA GLY A 121 -13.91 -15.24 6.53
C GLY A 121 -13.89 -16.62 7.15
N HIS A 122 -12.69 -17.13 7.40
CA HIS A 122 -12.47 -18.37 8.13
C HIS A 122 -13.03 -18.25 9.56
N TYR A 123 -14.32 -18.50 9.75
CA TYR A 123 -14.82 -18.95 11.03
C TYR A 123 -14.38 -20.41 11.16
N LYS A 124 -13.35 -20.66 11.97
CA LYS A 124 -13.07 -22.01 12.42
C LYS A 124 -14.23 -22.43 13.32
N ALA A 125 -15.14 -23.25 12.79
CA ALA A 125 -15.98 -24.09 13.61
C ALA A 125 -15.07 -25.12 14.29
N SER A 126 -14.85 -24.96 15.59
CA SER A 126 -14.31 -26.00 16.44
C SER A 126 -15.39 -27.08 16.62
N LEU A 127 -15.08 -28.30 16.17
CA LEU A 127 -15.68 -29.54 16.67
C LEU A 127 -14.98 -29.92 17.99
#